data_AF-A0A7Y4RLA3-F1
#
_entry.id   AF-A0A7Y4RLA3-F1
#
_cell.length_a   1.000
_cell.length_b   1.000
_cell.length_c   1.000
_cell.angle_alpha   90.00
_cell.angle_beta   90.00
_cell.angle_gamma   90.00
#
_symmetry.space_group_name_H-M   'P 1'
#
loop_
_entity.id
_entity.type
_entity.pdbx_description
1 polymer ?
#
loop_
_entity_poly.entity_id
_entity_poly.type
_entity_poly.pdbx_seq_one_letter_code
_entity_poly.pdbx_strand_id
1 'polypeptide(L)'
;MPVRAVALRSRSAGGEPLVAIRRDWNDAKIAVVICDMWDAAQCVSAARRVAEMSPRVNEVAARLRQGGALIVHAPAGCMEYYAGTPARERA
;
A
#
# COMPACT_ATOMS: atom_id res chain seq x y z
N MET A 1 -15.10 -4.45 -16.02
CA MET A 1 -14.05 -4.63 -14.97
C MET A 1 -14.71 -4.58 -13.61
N PRO A 2 -14.39 -5.46 -12.65
CA PRO A 2 -15.10 -5.52 -11.38
C PRO A 2 -14.84 -4.23 -10.61
N VAL A 3 -15.91 -3.48 -10.40
CA VAL A 3 -15.92 -2.31 -9.56
C VAL A 3 -15.97 -2.79 -8.12
N ARG A 4 -14.97 -2.43 -7.32
CA ARG A 4 -14.88 -2.83 -5.91
C ARG A 4 -15.35 -1.69 -5.03
N ALA A 5 -16.30 -2.01 -4.17
CA ALA A 5 -16.78 -1.12 -3.14
C ALA A 5 -15.89 -1.19 -1.91
N VAL A 6 -15.35 -0.05 -1.48
CA VAL A 6 -14.61 0.08 -0.22
C VAL A 6 -15.30 1.07 0.69
N ALA A 7 -15.44 0.71 1.96
CA ALA A 7 -15.93 1.59 3.02
C ALA A 7 -14.79 2.46 3.53
N LEU A 8 -14.73 3.71 3.09
CA LEU A 8 -13.74 4.69 3.53
C LEU A 8 -14.21 5.35 4.82
N ARG A 9 -13.31 5.53 5.79
CA ARG A 9 -13.59 6.29 7.01
C ARG A 9 -13.05 7.71 6.84
N SER A 10 -13.94 8.70 6.84
CA SER A 10 -13.59 10.12 6.86
C SER A 10 -13.60 10.63 8.28
N ARG A 11 -12.55 11.35 8.71
CA ARG A 11 -12.59 12.19 9.92
C ARG A 11 -12.93 13.61 9.49
N SER A 12 -14.00 14.17 10.03
CA SER A 12 -14.22 15.61 9.90
C SER A 12 -13.22 16.35 10.81
N ALA A 13 -12.88 17.58 10.45
CA ALA A 13 -12.00 18.43 11.27
C ALA A 13 -12.57 18.69 12.68
N GLY A 14 -13.88 18.52 12.88
CA GLY A 14 -14.60 18.76 14.13
C GLY A 14 -14.87 17.52 15.00
N GLY A 15 -14.39 16.33 14.60
CA GLY A 15 -14.58 15.10 15.40
C GLY A 15 -15.96 14.43 15.23
N GLU A 16 -16.69 14.75 14.16
CA GLU A 16 -17.96 14.10 13.81
C GLU A 16 -17.77 12.58 13.56
N PRO A 17 -18.83 11.76 13.73
CA PRO A 17 -18.78 10.33 13.52
C PRO A 17 -18.27 9.94 12.13
N LEU A 18 -17.46 8.89 12.08
CA LEU A 18 -16.87 8.38 10.84
C LEU A 18 -17.98 7.91 9.89
N VAL A 19 -18.21 8.63 8.79
CA VAL A 19 -19.09 8.16 7.71
C VAL A 19 -18.33 7.13 6.88
N ALA A 20 -18.85 5.91 6.81
CA ALA A 20 -18.37 4.88 5.89
C ALA A 20 -18.83 5.23 4.46
N ILE A 21 -17.96 5.86 3.66
CA ILE A 21 -18.28 6.19 2.27
C ILE A 21 -17.95 4.98 1.41
N ARG A 22 -18.97 4.40 0.77
CA ARG A 22 -18.78 3.35 -0.22
C ARG A 22 -18.30 4.00 -1.52
N ARG A 23 -17.07 3.72 -1.92
CA ARG A 23 -16.50 4.18 -3.20
C ARG A 23 -16.14 3.00 -4.07
N ASP A 24 -16.50 3.16 -5.32
CA ASP A 24 -16.23 2.26 -6.42
C ASP A 24 -14.91 2.67 -7.07
N TRP A 25 -13.99 1.72 -7.24
CA TRP A 25 -12.74 1.96 -7.96
C TRP A 25 -12.51 0.98 -9.10
N ASN A 26 -11.70 1.42 -10.07
CA ASN A 26 -11.14 0.59 -11.12
C ASN A 26 -9.67 0.34 -10.78
N ASP A 27 -9.30 -0.94 -10.60
CA ASP A 27 -7.92 -1.35 -10.25
C ASP A 27 -6.89 -0.76 -11.23
N ALA A 28 -7.22 -0.63 -12.53
CA ALA A 28 -6.34 -0.05 -13.55
C ALA A 28 -6.17 1.50 -13.47
N LYS A 29 -6.91 2.16 -12.58
CA LYS A 29 -6.87 3.62 -12.38
C LYS A 29 -6.39 4.03 -10.98
N ILE A 30 -5.88 3.09 -10.20
CA ILE A 30 -5.36 3.35 -8.86
C ILE A 30 -3.90 2.96 -8.74
N ALA A 31 -3.25 3.52 -7.72
CA ALA A 31 -1.93 3.09 -7.26
C ALA A 31 -2.01 2.68 -5.79
N VAL A 32 -1.20 1.70 -5.40
CA VAL A 32 -0.99 1.27 -4.02
C VAL A 32 0.44 1.64 -3.65
N VAL A 33 0.58 2.45 -2.60
CA VAL A 33 1.89 2.82 -2.06
C VAL A 33 2.13 2.00 -0.79
N ILE A 34 3.20 1.21 -0.78
CA ILE A 34 3.64 0.41 0.36
C ILE A 34 4.83 1.11 0.99
N CYS A 35 4.59 1.77 2.13
CA CYS A 35 5.61 2.53 2.84
C CYS A 35 6.31 1.65 3.89
N ASP A 36 7.64 1.69 3.91
CA ASP A 36 8.50 1.15 4.98
C ASP A 36 8.20 -0.27 5.49
N MET A 37 7.78 -1.16 4.59
CA MET A 37 7.70 -2.60 4.87
C MET A 37 9.05 -3.28 4.60
N TRP A 38 9.93 -3.21 5.59
CA TRP A 38 11.25 -3.84 5.56
C TRP A 38 11.25 -5.23 6.16
N ASP A 39 12.19 -6.06 5.71
CA ASP A 39 12.57 -7.33 6.33
C ASP A 39 13.22 -7.13 7.71
N ALA A 40 13.96 -6.02 7.88
CA ALA A 40 14.53 -5.59 9.14
C ALA A 40 14.13 -4.14 9.47
N ALA A 41 13.71 -3.92 10.72
CA ALA A 41 13.50 -2.58 11.28
C ALA A 41 14.43 -2.35 12.47
N GLN A 42 14.89 -1.11 12.66
CA GLN A 42 15.71 -0.73 13.82
C GLN A 42 15.01 -0.98 15.18
N CYS A 43 13.68 -1.19 15.15
CA CYS A 43 12.88 -1.57 16.30
C CYS A 43 12.34 -3.00 16.12
N VAL A 44 12.69 -3.90 17.04
CA VAL A 44 12.21 -5.30 17.05
C VAL A 44 10.68 -5.37 17.08
N SER A 45 10.03 -4.47 17.82
CA SER A 45 8.57 -4.40 17.89
C SER A 45 7.95 -4.03 16.53
N ALA A 46 8.58 -3.11 15.79
CA ALA A 46 8.14 -2.76 14.44
C ALA A 46 8.35 -3.94 13.47
N ALA A 47 9.52 -4.59 13.51
CA ALA A 47 9.83 -5.74 12.66
C ALA A 47 8.80 -6.88 12.86
N ARG A 48 8.40 -7.17 14.10
CA ARG A 48 7.37 -8.20 14.40
C ARG A 48 6.01 -7.86 13.78
N ARG A 49 5.54 -6.62 13.91
CA ARG A 49 4.28 -6.19 13.29
C ARG A 49 4.33 -6.26 11.76
N VAL A 50 5.45 -5.85 11.17
CA VAL A 50 5.65 -5.94 9.71
C VAL A 50 5.65 -7.39 9.24
N ALA A 51 6.32 -8.30 9.96
CA ALA A 51 6.32 -9.71 9.65
C ALA A 51 4.91 -10.32 9.67
N GLU A 52 4.08 -9.97 10.66
CA GLU A 52 2.70 -10.43 10.75
C GLU A 52 1.81 -9.90 9.62
N MET A 53 1.96 -8.62 9.23
CA MET A 53 1.12 -8.03 8.18
C MET A 53 1.58 -8.36 6.76
N SER A 54 2.86 -8.68 6.57
CA SER A 54 3.49 -8.82 5.24
C SER A 54 2.77 -9.82 4.32
N PRO A 55 2.38 -11.04 4.76
CA PRO A 55 1.66 -11.98 3.90
C PRO A 55 0.36 -11.39 3.35
N ARG A 56 -0.41 -10.72 4.21
CA ARG A 56 -1.70 -10.14 3.83
C ARG A 56 -1.53 -8.96 2.88
N VAL A 57 -0.51 -8.13 3.09
CA VAL A 57 -0.22 -7.02 2.17
C VAL A 57 0.23 -7.56 0.82
N ASN A 58 1.04 -8.62 0.79
CA ASN A 58 1.47 -9.25 -0.45
C ASN A 58 0.28 -9.81 -1.25
N GLU A 59 -0.70 -10.45 -0.59
CA GLU A 59 -1.93 -10.89 -1.24
C GLU A 59 -2.71 -9.74 -1.88
N VAL A 60 -2.87 -8.62 -1.15
CA VAL A 60 -3.57 -7.44 -1.66
C VAL A 60 -2.83 -6.83 -2.85
N ALA A 61 -1.51 -6.66 -2.75
CA ALA A 61 -0.68 -6.12 -3.81
C ALA A 61 -0.73 -7.00 -5.06
N ALA A 62 -0.60 -8.33 -4.91
CA ALA A 62 -0.69 -9.28 -6.00
C ALA A 62 -2.06 -9.21 -6.70
N ARG A 63 -3.15 -9.18 -5.92
CA ARG A 63 -4.51 -9.14 -6.48
C ARG A 63 -4.81 -7.85 -7.24
N LEU A 64 -4.33 -6.71 -6.73
CA LEU A 64 -4.53 -5.41 -7.37
C LEU A 64 -3.63 -5.24 -8.58
N ARG A 65 -2.39 -5.74 -8.52
CA ARG A 65 -1.46 -5.77 -9.67
C ARG A 65 -2.05 -6.57 -10.83
N GLN A 66 -2.67 -7.72 -10.56
CA GLN A 66 -3.42 -8.49 -11.58
C GLN A 66 -4.57 -7.70 -12.21
N GLY A 67 -5.14 -6.73 -11.48
CA GLY A 67 -6.19 -5.82 -11.98
C GLY A 67 -5.67 -4.58 -12.72
N GLY A 68 -4.34 -4.41 -12.84
CA GLY A 68 -3.71 -3.27 -13.51
C GLY A 68 -3.30 -2.14 -12.57
N ALA A 69 -3.41 -2.31 -11.25
CA ALA A 69 -2.97 -1.29 -10.31
C ALA A 69 -1.45 -1.11 -10.33
N LEU A 70 -1.00 0.14 -10.23
CA LEU A 70 0.41 0.45 -10.02
C LEU A 70 0.77 0.16 -8.56
N ILE A 71 1.76 -0.69 -8.33
CA ILE A 71 2.29 -0.96 -6.99
C ILE A 71 3.61 -0.20 -6.83
N VAL A 72 3.67 0.72 -5.89
CA VAL A 72 4.85 1.53 -5.56
C VAL A 72 5.37 1.09 -4.20
N HIS A 73 6.62 0.64 -4.17
CA HIS A 73 7.34 0.46 -2.91
C HIS A 73 8.01 1.79 -2.57
N ALA A 74 7.67 2.37 -1.42
CA ALA A 74 8.17 3.66 -0.96
C ALA A 74 8.99 3.50 0.33
N PRO A 75 10.23 2.99 0.21
CA PRO A 75 11.12 2.88 1.36
C PRO A 75 11.74 4.24 1.74
N ALA A 76 11.84 4.53 3.03
CA ALA A 76 12.51 5.71 3.58
C ALA A 76 14.04 5.58 3.65
N GLY A 77 14.60 4.42 3.28
CA GLY A 77 16.03 4.12 3.34
C GLY A 77 16.46 3.05 2.32
N CYS A 78 17.72 2.64 2.34
CA CYS A 78 18.28 1.58 1.47
C CYS A 78 17.98 1.75 -0.04
N MET A 79 17.78 3.00 -0.48
CA MET A 79 17.38 3.30 -1.85
C MET A 79 18.47 3.00 -2.89
N GLU A 80 19.72 2.90 -2.45
CA GLU A 80 20.87 2.49 -3.26
C GLU A 80 20.73 1.05 -3.76
N TYR A 81 20.10 0.16 -2.98
CA TYR A 81 19.84 -1.22 -3.40
C TYR A 81 19.01 -1.29 -4.69
N TYR A 82 18.12 -0.32 -4.90
CA TYR A 82 17.24 -0.26 -6.08
C TYR A 82 17.82 0.54 -7.25
N ALA A 83 19.06 1.05 -7.15
CA ALA A 83 19.69 1.80 -8.23
C ALA A 83 19.82 0.95 -9.50
N GLY A 84 19.53 1.52 -10.68
CA GLY A 84 19.58 0.82 -11.97
C GLY A 84 18.49 -0.24 -12.19
N THR A 85 17.56 -0.41 -11.25
CA THR A 85 16.40 -1.27 -11.50
C THR A 85 15.38 -0.53 -12.37
N PRO A 86 14.69 -1.21 -13.32
CA PRO A 86 13.69 -0.55 -14.16
C PRO A 86 12.57 0.14 -13.36
N ALA A 87 12.25 -0.39 -12.18
CA ALA A 87 11.27 0.20 -11.29
C ALA A 87 11.71 1.56 -10.73
N ARG A 88 13.02 1.73 -10.46
CA ARG A 88 13.58 2.99 -9.96
C ARG A 88 13.82 4.01 -11.08
N GLU A 89 14.21 3.57 -12.26
CA GLU A 89 14.41 4.45 -13.42
C GLU A 89 13.11 5.00 -14.01
N ARG A 90 12.02 4.24 -13.86
CA ARG A 90 10.68 4.65 -14.31
C ARG A 90 10.04 5.72 -13.41
N ALA A 91 10.43 5.78 -12.14
CA ALA A 91 9.76 6.55 -11.09
C ALA A 91 10.10 8.05 -11.13
#